data_AF-M7WJM6-F1
#
_entry.id   AF-M7WJM6-F1
#
_cell.length_a   1.000
_cell.length_b   1.000
_cell.length_c   1.000
_cell.angle_alpha   90.00
_cell.angle_beta   90.00
_cell.angle_gamma   90.00
#
_symmetry.space_group_name_H-M   'P 1'
#
loop_
_entity.id
_entity.type
_entity.pdbx_description
1 polymer ?
#
loop_
_entity_poly.entity_id
_entity_poly.type
_entity_poly.pdbx_seq_one_letter_code
_entity_poly.pdbx_strand_id
1 'polypeptide(L)'
;MSSEESITLSSCSSTSTAYSEQIQLAIAETDTFGFFSFEVDPLFLVAQYLQTESDFINFIQISKRFQVVLSYFQSNPISVNSLRLFPQIKTQYLFNKNDKRIKGVSKYVYRCLLTHTEAKKLNRSNVSFKRVVFKKDKNAKKHHIPKLTTDLADCCFTKSVYLKSILIPSTVTLLGSDCFLDCSSLSKLVLCSSLIHLGISSFENCKSLRHVVLPLLIKEIPDNCFKECTQLKDVVLPSCITRIGHSSFENCLSLTEIINTSNIIELGQEAFKGCHSLKQLHFSSSLNYIGVSCFDDCDLVKINPPPLSSLKCITNKQSLDNKTPSSNHIVLTSDDCIEIMEEIPLTINVIGRSAFKYIMPSQLILPNSITRIESNAFYQCTLLTSIIFSTSLKVIESRAFMGCSHLKSISLPASIQFIGDEAFNNCYELTSIVVEGFPCIGYHAFSHCNELQNIIIPPFSNQNTNDIFFGIKIPSKPCCIV
;
A
#
# COMPACT_ATOMS: atom_id res chain seq x y z
N MET A 1 15.51 -36.10 -44.76
CA MET A 1 16.51 -35.42 -43.93
C MET A 1 16.42 -33.93 -44.15
N SER A 2 15.70 -33.22 -43.28
CA SER A 2 16.03 -31.89 -42.75
C SER A 2 14.87 -31.47 -41.87
N SER A 3 15.24 -31.08 -40.66
CA SER A 3 14.46 -30.99 -39.43
C SER A 3 13.80 -29.63 -39.27
N GLU A 4 12.54 -29.67 -38.81
CA GLU A 4 11.85 -28.53 -38.20
C GLU A 4 12.46 -28.24 -36.83
N GLU A 5 12.94 -27.02 -36.61
CA GLU A 5 13.22 -26.50 -35.28
C GLU A 5 12.22 -25.37 -34.95
N SER A 6 11.40 -25.67 -33.95
CA SER A 6 10.50 -24.74 -33.27
C SER A 6 11.31 -23.94 -32.24
N ILE A 7 11.27 -22.61 -32.34
CA ILE A 7 11.85 -21.71 -31.35
C ILE A 7 10.75 -21.27 -30.39
N THR A 8 10.90 -21.65 -29.13
CA THR A 8 10.07 -21.29 -27.98
C THR A 8 10.29 -19.83 -27.58
N LEU A 9 9.20 -19.06 -27.47
CA LEU A 9 9.19 -17.72 -26.89
C LEU A 9 9.29 -17.83 -25.36
N SER A 10 10.40 -17.36 -24.79
CA SER A 10 10.50 -17.09 -23.35
C SER A 10 10.15 -15.63 -23.07
N SER A 11 9.32 -15.43 -22.05
CA SER A 11 8.73 -14.16 -21.63
C SER A 11 9.75 -13.22 -20.98
N CYS A 12 9.80 -11.97 -21.45
CA CYS A 12 10.54 -10.87 -20.82
C CYS A 12 9.54 -9.78 -20.40
N SER A 13 9.20 -9.75 -19.11
CA SER A 13 8.17 -8.90 -18.49
C SER A 13 8.67 -7.53 -18.00
N SER A 14 9.85 -7.08 -18.42
CA SER A 14 10.49 -5.82 -17.98
C SER A 14 10.22 -4.62 -18.89
N THR A 15 9.55 -4.82 -20.02
CA THR A 15 9.30 -3.80 -21.03
C THR A 15 8.12 -2.92 -20.65
N SER A 16 6.99 -3.49 -20.24
CA SER A 16 5.67 -2.83 -20.05
C SER A 16 5.66 -1.57 -19.17
N THR A 17 6.42 -1.51 -18.08
CA THR A 17 6.40 -0.37 -17.14
C THR A 17 7.07 0.88 -17.71
N ALA A 18 8.15 0.72 -18.49
CA ALA A 18 8.82 1.81 -19.19
C ALA A 18 7.93 2.45 -20.29
N TYR A 19 6.97 1.70 -20.84
CA TYR A 19 6.00 2.22 -21.83
C TYR A 19 4.94 3.11 -21.19
N SER A 20 4.53 2.83 -19.94
CA SER A 20 3.53 3.66 -19.25
C SER A 20 4.07 5.06 -18.90
N GLU A 21 5.36 5.16 -18.55
CA GLU A 21 6.02 6.45 -18.27
C GLU A 21 6.16 7.32 -19.53
N GLN A 22 6.42 6.70 -20.70
CA GLN A 22 6.46 7.44 -21.97
C GLN A 22 5.09 8.03 -22.34
N ILE A 23 4.01 7.32 -22.03
CA ILE A 23 2.63 7.75 -22.29
C ILE A 23 2.24 8.94 -21.40
N GLN A 24 2.59 8.93 -20.10
CA GLN A 24 2.30 10.07 -19.21
C GLN A 24 3.14 11.33 -19.52
N LEU A 25 4.40 11.16 -19.95
CA LEU A 25 5.26 12.28 -20.35
C LEU A 25 4.79 12.99 -21.62
N ALA A 26 4.18 12.26 -22.56
CA ALA A 26 3.59 12.85 -23.77
C ALA A 26 2.34 13.69 -23.44
N ILE A 27 1.52 13.24 -22.49
CA ILE A 27 0.32 13.95 -22.00
C ILE A 27 0.71 15.24 -21.24
N ALA A 28 1.82 15.24 -20.49
CA ALA A 28 2.28 16.44 -19.79
C ALA A 28 2.92 17.50 -20.72
N GLU A 29 3.50 17.09 -21.84
CA GLU A 29 4.11 18.03 -22.81
C GLU A 29 3.04 18.76 -23.66
N THR A 30 1.82 18.22 -23.82
CA THR A 30 0.72 18.90 -24.51
C THR A 30 0.10 20.05 -23.71
N ASP A 31 0.10 20.00 -22.37
CA ASP A 31 -0.47 21.05 -21.51
C ASP A 31 0.41 22.31 -21.40
N THR A 32 1.65 22.27 -21.90
CA THR A 32 2.56 23.43 -21.90
C THR A 32 2.51 24.29 -23.16
N PHE A 33 1.72 23.90 -24.17
CA PHE A 33 1.47 24.73 -25.35
C PHE A 33 0.35 25.75 -25.08
N GLY A 34 0.69 26.76 -24.28
CA GLY A 34 -0.09 27.98 -24.19
C GLY A 34 -0.13 28.69 -25.54
N PHE A 35 -1.36 28.93 -26.01
CA PHE A 35 -1.75 29.84 -27.10
C PHE A 35 -1.13 29.57 -28.48
N PHE A 36 -1.84 28.79 -29.31
CA PHE A 36 -2.21 29.21 -30.67
C PHE A 36 -3.42 28.38 -31.14
N SER A 37 -4.50 29.07 -31.46
CA SER A 37 -5.70 28.54 -32.11
C SER A 37 -5.37 28.16 -33.57
N PHE A 38 -4.87 26.95 -33.78
CA PHE A 38 -4.91 26.27 -35.07
C PHE A 38 -5.34 24.84 -34.81
N GLU A 39 -6.33 24.35 -35.57
CA GLU A 39 -6.71 22.95 -35.59
C GLU A 39 -5.44 22.10 -35.74
N VAL A 40 -5.03 21.42 -34.67
CA VAL A 40 -3.91 20.48 -34.73
C VAL A 40 -4.34 19.41 -35.72
N ASP A 41 -3.65 19.31 -36.87
CA ASP A 41 -3.98 18.31 -37.89
C ASP A 41 -4.09 16.95 -37.17
N PRO A 42 -5.27 16.28 -37.19
CA PRO A 42 -5.47 15.02 -36.48
C PRO A 42 -4.39 13.98 -36.82
N LEU A 43 -3.78 14.08 -38.00
CA LEU A 43 -2.70 13.21 -38.41
C LEU A 43 -1.38 13.50 -37.71
N PHE A 44 -1.12 14.74 -37.28
CA PHE A 44 0.01 15.04 -36.41
C PHE A 44 -0.16 14.37 -35.04
N LEU A 45 -1.36 14.43 -34.46
CA LEU A 45 -1.69 13.72 -33.23
C LEU A 45 -1.47 12.21 -33.37
N VAL A 46 -1.97 11.60 -34.46
CA VAL A 46 -1.76 10.17 -34.73
C VAL A 46 -0.27 9.84 -34.90
N ALA A 47 0.49 10.68 -35.61
CA ALA A 47 1.91 10.47 -35.84
C ALA A 47 2.76 10.48 -34.55
N GLN A 48 2.29 11.11 -33.46
CA GLN A 48 2.97 11.08 -32.17
C GLN A 48 2.96 9.69 -31.50
N TYR A 49 2.05 8.81 -31.90
CA TYR A 49 1.92 7.45 -31.34
C TYR A 49 2.74 6.39 -32.10
N LEU A 50 3.38 6.74 -33.21
CA LEU A 50 4.22 5.81 -33.98
C LEU A 50 5.54 5.56 -33.24
N GLN A 51 5.99 4.30 -33.20
CA GLN A 51 7.03 3.87 -32.25
C GLN A 51 8.35 3.47 -32.91
N THR A 52 8.33 3.14 -34.21
CA THR A 52 9.52 2.68 -34.94
C THR A 52 9.79 3.56 -36.16
N GLU A 53 11.07 3.61 -36.58
CA GLU A 53 11.44 4.28 -37.83
C GLU A 53 10.65 3.75 -39.03
N SER A 54 10.41 2.43 -39.07
CA SER A 54 9.58 1.80 -40.09
C SER A 54 8.15 2.32 -40.10
N ASP A 55 7.55 2.58 -38.94
CA ASP A 55 6.20 3.15 -38.85
C ASP A 55 6.15 4.52 -39.52
N PHE A 56 7.12 5.39 -39.24
CA PHE A 56 7.18 6.72 -39.87
C PHE A 56 7.49 6.63 -41.37
N ILE A 57 8.35 5.71 -41.81
CA ILE A 57 8.64 5.49 -43.24
C ILE A 57 7.40 4.97 -43.98
N ASN A 58 6.70 3.98 -43.42
CA ASN A 58 5.46 3.48 -43.98
C ASN A 58 4.41 4.58 -43.98
N PHE A 59 4.32 5.36 -42.90
CA PHE A 59 3.44 6.50 -42.78
C PHE A 59 3.68 7.49 -43.91
N ILE A 60 4.92 7.93 -44.18
CA ILE A 60 5.19 8.86 -45.30
C ILE A 60 4.99 8.26 -46.69
N GLN A 61 5.15 6.95 -46.85
CA GLN A 61 5.01 6.29 -48.15
C GLN A 61 3.54 6.21 -48.61
N ILE A 62 2.59 6.24 -47.67
CA ILE A 62 1.15 6.17 -47.99
C ILE A 62 0.67 7.46 -48.69
N SER A 63 1.20 8.64 -48.34
CA SER A 63 0.78 9.91 -48.96
C SER A 63 1.80 11.03 -48.81
N LYS A 64 1.96 11.84 -49.87
CA LYS A 64 2.75 13.08 -49.86
C LYS A 64 2.29 14.07 -48.78
N ARG A 65 1.00 14.05 -48.40
CA ARG A 65 0.46 14.90 -47.33
C ARG A 65 1.14 14.63 -45.99
N PHE A 66 1.55 13.39 -45.73
CA PHE A 66 2.17 12.99 -44.46
C PHE A 66 3.64 13.42 -44.35
N GLN A 67 4.29 13.71 -45.47
CA GLN A 67 5.64 14.31 -45.46
C GLN A 67 5.64 15.71 -44.83
N VAL A 68 4.56 16.48 -45.02
CA VAL A 68 4.40 17.80 -44.39
C VAL A 68 4.24 17.67 -42.88
N VAL A 69 3.55 16.62 -42.40
CA VAL A 69 3.36 16.38 -40.95
C VAL A 69 4.69 16.22 -40.22
N LEU A 70 5.68 15.56 -40.85
CA LEU A 70 7.02 15.42 -40.29
C LEU A 70 7.75 16.76 -40.08
N SER A 71 7.39 17.80 -40.82
CA SER A 71 7.97 19.14 -40.66
C SER A 71 7.45 19.89 -39.43
N TYR A 72 6.32 19.46 -38.84
CA TYR A 72 5.79 20.05 -37.61
C TYR A 72 6.55 19.61 -36.35
N PHE A 73 7.24 18.47 -36.39
CA PHE A 73 8.03 18.00 -35.25
C PHE A 73 9.25 18.89 -35.00
N GLN A 74 9.21 19.65 -33.91
CA GLN A 74 10.38 20.40 -33.41
C GLN A 74 11.29 19.54 -32.50
N SER A 75 10.87 18.32 -32.19
CA SER A 75 11.62 17.31 -31.45
C SER A 75 11.33 15.91 -31.96
N ASN A 76 12.30 14.99 -31.89
CA ASN A 76 12.14 13.61 -32.36
C ASN A 76 11.42 12.72 -31.33
N PRO A 77 10.30 12.06 -31.68
CA PRO A 77 9.61 11.11 -30.80
C PRO A 77 10.36 9.77 -30.65
N ILE A 78 11.21 9.42 -31.63
CA ILE A 78 11.99 8.18 -31.68
C ILE A 78 13.48 8.47 -31.88
N SER A 79 14.36 7.50 -31.65
CA SER A 79 15.80 7.67 -31.94
C SER A 79 16.02 7.91 -33.43
N VAL A 80 16.86 8.91 -33.77
CA VAL A 80 17.19 9.26 -35.15
C VAL A 80 18.65 9.59 -35.31
N ASN A 81 19.21 9.18 -36.45
CA ASN A 81 20.59 9.42 -36.83
C ASN A 81 20.75 10.50 -37.92
N SER A 82 19.65 11.01 -38.48
CA SER A 82 19.66 12.02 -39.55
C SER A 82 18.44 12.93 -39.50
N LEU A 83 18.49 14.06 -40.22
CA LEU A 83 17.37 15.01 -40.36
C LEU A 83 16.26 14.52 -41.30
N ARG A 84 16.40 13.34 -41.93
CA ARG A 84 15.46 12.88 -42.97
C ARG A 84 14.02 12.75 -42.46
N LEU A 85 13.85 12.20 -41.26
CA LEU A 85 12.52 11.99 -40.67
C LEU A 85 11.98 13.24 -39.97
N PHE A 86 12.84 14.11 -39.45
CA PHE A 86 12.42 15.30 -38.70
C PHE A 86 13.25 16.51 -39.13
N PRO A 87 12.94 17.13 -40.28
CA PRO A 87 13.79 18.14 -40.91
C PRO A 87 13.86 19.46 -40.14
N GLN A 88 12.86 19.78 -39.31
CA GLN A 88 12.77 21.03 -38.54
C GLN A 88 13.09 20.84 -37.04
N ILE A 89 13.86 19.78 -36.72
CA ILE A 89 14.19 19.46 -35.32
C ILE A 89 15.05 20.55 -34.67
N LYS A 90 14.55 21.12 -33.57
CA LYS A 90 15.26 22.09 -32.73
C LYS A 90 15.83 21.45 -31.46
N THR A 91 15.13 20.45 -30.93
CA THR A 91 15.53 19.70 -29.74
C THR A 91 15.68 18.22 -30.09
N GLN A 92 16.89 17.67 -29.99
CA GLN A 92 17.13 16.24 -30.21
C GLN A 92 17.08 15.48 -28.87
N TYR A 93 16.09 14.60 -28.72
CA TYR A 93 16.01 13.58 -27.69
C TYR A 93 16.92 12.40 -28.04
N LEU A 94 17.81 12.05 -27.12
CA LEU A 94 18.73 10.90 -27.22
C LEU A 94 18.22 9.82 -26.27
N PHE A 95 17.73 8.71 -26.83
CA PHE A 95 17.10 7.60 -26.13
C PHE A 95 18.10 6.52 -25.73
N ASN A 96 19.26 6.44 -26.41
CA ASN A 96 20.36 5.54 -26.11
C ASN A 96 21.70 6.29 -25.94
N LYS A 97 22.65 5.67 -25.22
CA LYS A 97 24.02 6.21 -25.06
C LYS A 97 24.77 6.35 -26.38
N ASN A 98 24.42 5.51 -27.35
CA ASN A 98 25.09 5.41 -28.64
C ASN A 98 24.42 6.26 -29.73
N ASP A 99 23.32 6.97 -29.41
CA ASP A 99 22.64 7.81 -30.38
C ASP A 99 23.56 8.93 -30.86
N LYS A 100 23.62 9.12 -32.18
CA LYS A 100 24.49 10.13 -32.79
C LYS A 100 23.84 11.50 -32.71
N ARG A 101 24.60 12.49 -32.23
CA ARG A 101 24.16 13.90 -32.25
C ARG A 101 24.11 14.40 -33.68
N ILE A 102 22.94 14.88 -34.09
CA ILE A 102 22.75 15.55 -35.37
C ILE A 102 23.33 16.96 -35.25
N LYS A 103 24.19 17.34 -36.20
CA LYS A 103 24.78 18.70 -36.25
C LYS A 103 23.71 19.73 -36.61
N GLY A 104 23.78 20.92 -36.02
CA GLY A 104 22.85 22.02 -36.30
C GLY A 104 21.62 22.09 -35.38
N VAL A 105 21.44 21.13 -34.47
CA VAL A 105 20.35 21.13 -33.48
C VAL A 105 20.68 22.06 -32.31
N SER A 106 19.71 22.89 -31.91
CA SER A 106 19.91 23.92 -30.88
C SER A 106 20.04 23.38 -29.46
N LYS A 107 19.35 22.27 -29.15
CA LYS A 107 19.31 21.67 -27.80
C LYS A 107 19.36 20.15 -27.88
N TYR A 108 20.14 19.53 -26.99
CA TYR A 108 20.20 18.08 -26.82
C TYR A 108 19.63 17.68 -25.46
N VAL A 109 18.81 16.64 -25.45
CA VAL A 109 18.17 16.13 -24.22
C VAL A 109 18.39 14.62 -24.12
N TYR A 110 19.22 14.19 -23.19
CA TYR A 110 19.43 12.76 -22.92
C TYR A 110 18.27 12.20 -22.10
N ARG A 111 17.44 11.35 -22.70
CA ARG A 111 16.40 10.57 -22.02
C ARG A 111 16.89 9.17 -21.59
N CYS A 112 18.14 8.82 -21.91
CA CYS A 112 18.76 7.56 -21.54
C CYS A 112 19.42 7.60 -20.14
N LEU A 113 19.57 6.44 -19.53
CA LEU A 113 20.19 6.27 -18.22
C LEU A 113 21.69 6.60 -18.28
N LEU A 114 22.12 7.74 -17.71
CA LEU A 114 23.53 8.13 -17.64
C LEU A 114 24.04 8.16 -16.22
N THR A 115 25.24 7.64 -15.98
CA THR A 115 25.94 7.85 -14.70
C THR A 115 26.37 9.31 -14.55
N HIS A 116 26.51 9.78 -13.32
CA HIS A 116 27.05 11.11 -13.02
C HIS A 116 28.37 11.43 -13.75
N THR A 117 29.29 10.47 -13.79
CA THR A 117 30.60 10.63 -14.45
C THR A 117 30.45 10.78 -15.96
N GLU A 118 29.53 10.05 -16.58
CA GLU A 118 29.17 10.20 -18.00
C GLU A 118 28.49 11.56 -18.27
N ALA A 119 27.51 11.95 -17.46
CA ALA A 119 26.82 13.24 -17.58
C ALA A 119 27.79 14.42 -17.47
N LYS A 120 28.75 14.37 -16.54
CA LYS A 120 29.79 15.41 -16.37
C LYS A 120 30.66 15.58 -17.63
N LYS A 121 31.02 14.48 -18.31
CA LYS A 121 31.79 14.53 -19.57
C LYS A 121 30.98 15.14 -20.72
N LEU A 122 29.65 14.99 -20.68
CA LEU A 122 28.75 15.41 -21.75
C LEU A 122 28.17 16.83 -21.54
N ASN A 123 28.28 17.36 -20.32
CA ASN A 123 27.67 18.62 -19.90
C ASN A 123 28.19 19.82 -20.70
N ARG A 124 27.26 20.53 -21.36
CA ARG A 124 27.48 21.74 -22.16
C ARG A 124 26.25 22.63 -22.03
N SER A 125 26.35 23.93 -22.33
CA SER A 125 25.24 24.89 -22.19
C SER A 125 23.97 24.52 -22.97
N ASN A 126 24.10 23.76 -24.06
CA ASN A 126 23.00 23.29 -24.90
C ASN A 126 22.58 21.83 -24.64
N VAL A 127 23.04 21.21 -23.55
CA VAL A 127 22.74 19.81 -23.19
C VAL A 127 21.99 19.79 -21.88
N SER A 128 20.86 19.08 -21.86
CA SER A 128 20.12 18.75 -20.65
C SER A 128 19.95 17.25 -20.54
N PHE A 129 19.75 16.76 -19.32
CA PHE A 129 19.64 15.35 -19.03
C PHE A 129 18.31 15.15 -18.31
N LYS A 130 17.49 14.22 -18.81
CA LYS A 130 16.20 13.84 -18.23
C LYS A 130 16.28 12.57 -17.37
N ARG A 131 17.43 11.85 -17.34
CA ARG A 131 17.67 10.66 -16.50
C ARG A 131 19.15 10.54 -16.14
N VAL A 132 19.58 11.04 -14.98
CA VAL A 132 20.99 10.96 -14.52
C VAL A 132 21.10 10.14 -13.25
N VAL A 133 21.53 8.90 -13.38
CA VAL A 133 21.78 8.00 -12.26
C VAL A 133 23.08 8.35 -11.58
N PHE A 134 23.05 8.46 -10.26
CA PHE A 134 24.25 8.57 -9.46
C PHE A 134 24.55 7.19 -8.86
N LYS A 135 25.52 6.46 -9.41
CA LYS A 135 26.01 5.20 -8.82
C LYS A 135 27.29 5.52 -8.06
N LYS A 136 27.28 5.51 -6.72
CA LYS A 136 28.46 5.93 -5.93
C LYS A 136 29.17 4.80 -5.20
N ASP A 137 30.44 5.10 -4.98
CA ASP A 137 31.40 4.55 -4.04
C ASP A 137 30.89 4.60 -2.59
N LYS A 138 30.76 3.42 -1.97
CA LYS A 138 30.18 3.18 -0.63
C LYS A 138 30.92 3.89 0.51
N ASN A 139 32.13 4.42 0.26
CA ASN A 139 33.04 4.94 1.30
C ASN A 139 33.16 6.48 1.35
N ALA A 140 32.48 7.21 0.49
CA ALA A 140 32.75 8.64 0.32
C ALA A 140 31.99 9.55 1.31
N LYS A 141 32.69 10.08 2.32
CA LYS A 141 32.19 10.92 3.44
C LYS A 141 31.35 12.17 3.08
N LYS A 142 31.40 12.67 1.84
CA LYS A 142 30.56 13.78 1.35
C LYS A 142 29.94 13.41 0.01
N HIS A 143 28.62 13.55 -0.12
CA HIS A 143 27.86 13.28 -1.34
C HIS A 143 27.42 14.62 -1.94
N HIS A 144 27.82 14.88 -3.18
CA HIS A 144 27.39 16.06 -3.94
C HIS A 144 26.59 15.57 -5.16
N ILE A 145 25.31 15.90 -5.18
CA ILE A 145 24.45 15.67 -6.35
C ILE A 145 24.59 16.91 -7.26
N PRO A 146 24.93 16.75 -8.54
CA PRO A 146 25.12 17.88 -9.44
C PRO A 146 23.79 18.56 -9.73
N LYS A 147 23.85 19.86 -10.00
CA LYS A 147 22.69 20.74 -10.17
C LYS A 147 21.75 20.41 -11.35
N LEU A 148 22.14 19.50 -12.25
CA LEU A 148 21.37 19.14 -13.44
C LEU A 148 20.73 17.76 -13.34
N THR A 149 20.82 17.09 -12.18
CA THR A 149 20.20 15.78 -11.98
C THR A 149 18.68 15.93 -11.86
N THR A 150 17.95 15.22 -12.73
CA THR A 150 16.48 15.16 -12.71
C THR A 150 15.93 13.95 -11.96
N ASP A 151 16.70 12.87 -11.84
CA ASP A 151 16.23 11.61 -11.26
C ASP A 151 17.35 11.02 -10.43
N LEU A 152 17.04 10.52 -9.25
CA LEU A 152 17.92 9.64 -8.50
C LEU A 152 17.40 8.23 -8.70
N ALA A 153 18.21 7.36 -9.29
CA ALA A 153 17.78 6.01 -9.65
C ALA A 153 17.61 5.10 -8.43
N ASP A 154 17.13 3.90 -8.70
CA ASP A 154 17.06 2.84 -7.71
C ASP A 154 18.43 2.57 -7.09
N CYS A 155 18.42 2.31 -5.80
CA CYS A 155 19.60 1.98 -5.01
C CYS A 155 20.75 3.01 -5.03
N CYS A 156 20.48 4.28 -5.37
CA CYS A 156 21.49 5.30 -5.62
C CYS A 156 22.50 5.54 -4.46
N PHE A 157 22.00 5.51 -3.23
CA PHE A 157 22.75 5.71 -1.98
C PHE A 157 22.60 4.53 -1.01
N THR A 158 22.07 3.39 -1.43
CA THR A 158 21.86 2.23 -0.55
C THR A 158 23.10 1.86 0.26
N LYS A 159 22.93 1.57 1.55
CA LYS A 159 23.98 1.19 2.51
C LYS A 159 25.07 2.26 2.66
N SER A 160 24.75 3.54 2.42
CA SER A 160 25.65 4.66 2.72
C SER A 160 25.63 4.98 4.22
N VAL A 161 26.10 4.04 5.05
CA VAL A 161 26.03 4.10 6.52
C VAL A 161 26.74 5.30 7.16
N TYR A 162 27.61 5.99 6.44
CA TYR A 162 28.31 7.20 6.90
C TYR A 162 27.69 8.52 6.40
N LEU A 163 26.65 8.47 5.56
CA LEU A 163 25.99 9.65 5.01
C LEU A 163 25.15 10.32 6.11
N LYS A 164 25.59 11.48 6.60
CA LYS A 164 24.88 12.23 7.66
C LYS A 164 23.83 13.20 7.15
N SER A 165 24.09 13.79 5.98
CA SER A 165 23.25 14.83 5.40
C SER A 165 23.38 14.84 3.88
N ILE A 166 22.28 15.03 3.17
CA ILE A 166 22.28 15.21 1.72
C ILE A 166 21.32 16.33 1.32
N LEU A 167 21.76 17.15 0.35
CA LEU A 167 20.93 18.18 -0.27
C LEU A 167 20.51 17.66 -1.64
N ILE A 168 19.21 17.44 -1.83
CA ILE A 168 18.65 17.02 -3.12
C ILE A 168 18.40 18.29 -3.97
N PRO A 169 18.99 18.42 -5.18
CA PRO A 169 18.79 19.58 -6.03
C PRO A 169 17.33 19.78 -6.43
N SER A 170 16.90 21.03 -6.60
CA SER A 170 15.55 21.40 -7.03
C SER A 170 15.19 21.01 -8.47
N THR A 171 16.10 20.35 -9.17
CA THR A 171 15.84 19.77 -10.50
C THR A 171 15.35 18.33 -10.40
N VAL A 172 15.49 17.66 -9.24
CA VAL A 172 15.11 16.27 -9.07
C VAL A 172 13.59 16.15 -8.97
N THR A 173 13.00 15.30 -9.81
CA THR A 173 11.56 15.02 -9.87
C THR A 173 11.22 13.60 -9.40
N LEU A 174 12.20 12.69 -9.37
CA LEU A 174 12.01 11.28 -9.02
C LEU A 174 13.12 10.77 -8.09
N LEU A 175 12.71 10.07 -7.02
CA LEU A 175 13.56 9.16 -6.25
C LEU A 175 13.16 7.71 -6.57
N GLY A 176 14.12 6.92 -7.03
CA GLY A 176 13.93 5.50 -7.32
C GLY A 176 13.81 4.65 -6.05
N SER A 177 13.45 3.39 -6.24
CA SER A 177 13.29 2.43 -5.15
C SER A 177 14.61 2.18 -4.42
N ASP A 178 14.57 1.98 -3.11
CA ASP A 178 15.73 1.73 -2.26
C ASP A 178 16.80 2.84 -2.29
N CYS A 179 16.47 4.04 -2.79
CA CYS A 179 17.44 5.10 -3.09
C CYS A 179 18.34 5.44 -1.89
N PHE A 180 17.79 5.48 -0.67
CA PHE A 180 18.52 5.68 0.59
C PHE A 180 18.35 4.51 1.58
N LEU A 181 18.01 3.31 1.10
CA LEU A 181 17.92 2.11 1.95
C LEU A 181 19.20 1.92 2.78
N ASP A 182 19.08 1.57 4.06
CA ASP A 182 20.20 1.35 4.99
C ASP A 182 21.15 2.57 5.17
N CYS A 183 20.68 3.80 4.93
CA CYS A 183 21.43 5.01 5.25
C CYS A 183 21.33 5.37 6.75
N SER A 184 21.80 4.48 7.61
CA SER A 184 21.56 4.53 9.07
C SER A 184 22.04 5.79 9.81
N SER A 185 23.03 6.53 9.26
CA SER A 185 23.51 7.81 9.83
C SER A 185 22.79 9.06 9.29
N LEU A 186 21.88 8.91 8.31
CA LEU A 186 21.23 10.05 7.66
C LEU A 186 20.27 10.71 8.64
N SER A 187 20.60 11.93 9.06
CA SER A 187 19.84 12.69 10.06
C SER A 187 19.27 14.00 9.53
N LYS A 188 19.90 14.57 8.50
CA LYS A 188 19.44 15.78 7.82
C LYS A 188 19.10 15.47 6.36
N LEU A 189 17.81 15.35 6.08
CA LEU A 189 17.26 15.16 4.75
C LEU A 189 16.43 16.38 4.38
N VAL A 190 16.75 17.02 3.27
CA VAL A 190 15.93 18.09 2.69
C VAL A 190 15.48 17.62 1.32
N LEU A 191 14.21 17.24 1.22
CA LEU A 191 13.56 16.92 -0.04
C LEU A 191 13.30 18.21 -0.84
N CYS A 192 13.33 18.13 -2.16
CA CYS A 192 13.12 19.28 -3.04
C CYS A 192 11.64 19.45 -3.40
N SER A 193 11.20 20.70 -3.60
CA SER A 193 9.81 21.04 -3.92
C SER A 193 9.32 20.51 -5.27
N SER A 194 10.24 20.19 -6.18
CA SER A 194 9.99 19.63 -7.51
C SER A 194 9.73 18.12 -7.51
N LEU A 195 9.88 17.44 -6.36
CA LEU A 195 9.79 15.99 -6.28
C LEU A 195 8.35 15.52 -6.43
N ILE A 196 8.11 14.67 -7.43
CA ILE A 196 6.79 14.14 -7.79
C ILE A 196 6.66 12.68 -7.34
N HIS A 197 7.73 11.90 -7.48
CA HIS A 197 7.74 10.46 -7.23
C HIS A 197 8.72 10.06 -6.13
N LEU A 198 8.23 9.25 -5.18
CA LEU A 198 9.03 8.50 -4.20
C LEU A 198 8.99 7.02 -4.54
N GLY A 199 10.15 6.36 -4.50
CA GLY A 199 10.28 4.93 -4.73
C GLY A 199 9.99 4.10 -3.49
N ILE A 200 9.66 2.83 -3.70
CA ILE A 200 9.47 1.83 -2.64
C ILE A 200 10.73 1.74 -1.78
N SER A 201 10.60 1.60 -0.46
CA SER A 201 11.73 1.46 0.47
C SER A 201 12.77 2.60 0.39
N SER A 202 12.42 3.77 -0.16
CA SER A 202 13.39 4.86 -0.43
C SER A 202 14.21 5.28 0.79
N PHE A 203 13.65 5.25 2.00
CA PHE A 203 14.31 5.63 3.24
C PHE A 203 14.26 4.51 4.30
N GLU A 204 14.04 3.27 3.88
CA GLU A 204 14.02 2.14 4.81
C GLU A 204 15.35 2.04 5.57
N ASN A 205 15.24 1.76 6.87
CA ASN A 205 16.36 1.61 7.79
C ASN A 205 17.25 2.87 7.96
N CYS A 206 16.70 4.05 7.69
CA CYS A 206 17.34 5.34 7.99
C CYS A 206 17.24 5.70 9.50
N LYS A 207 17.87 4.88 10.36
CA LYS A 207 17.75 4.92 11.83
C LYS A 207 18.07 6.25 12.54
N SER A 208 18.73 7.20 11.87
CA SER A 208 19.06 8.53 12.43
C SER A 208 18.14 9.66 11.94
N LEU A 209 17.21 9.37 11.05
CA LEU A 209 16.29 10.36 10.50
C LEU A 209 15.30 10.75 11.59
N ARG A 210 15.08 12.04 11.79
CA ARG A 210 14.26 12.57 12.92
C ARG A 210 13.00 13.28 12.48
N HIS A 211 13.08 13.98 11.37
CA HIS A 211 12.02 14.84 10.87
C HIS A 211 12.02 14.79 9.35
N VAL A 212 10.84 14.63 8.77
CA VAL A 212 10.65 14.59 7.32
C VAL A 212 9.51 15.51 6.93
N VAL A 213 9.79 16.41 6.00
CA VAL A 213 8.77 17.21 5.31
C VAL A 213 8.66 16.70 3.88
N LEU A 214 7.49 16.14 3.54
CA LEU A 214 7.21 15.69 2.19
C LEU A 214 6.76 16.88 1.30
N PRO A 215 7.32 17.02 0.08
CA PRO A 215 6.95 18.11 -0.83
C PRO A 215 5.53 18.00 -1.38
N LEU A 216 4.97 19.16 -1.78
CA LEU A 216 3.55 19.35 -2.14
C LEU A 216 3.04 18.50 -3.30
N LEU A 217 3.93 18.05 -4.20
CA LEU A 217 3.55 17.30 -5.41
C LEU A 217 3.46 15.79 -5.19
N ILE A 218 3.85 15.28 -4.02
CA ILE A 218 3.76 13.85 -3.70
C ILE A 218 2.30 13.47 -3.41
N LYS A 219 1.82 12.45 -4.11
CA LYS A 219 0.44 11.94 -4.00
C LYS A 219 0.28 10.75 -3.05
N GLU A 220 1.35 9.99 -2.84
CA GLU A 220 1.33 8.79 -2.00
C GLU A 220 2.68 8.59 -1.31
N ILE A 221 2.64 7.99 -0.12
CA ILE A 221 3.80 7.34 0.47
C ILE A 221 3.83 5.90 -0.03
N PRO A 222 4.89 5.46 -0.72
CA PRO A 222 4.98 4.10 -1.24
C PRO A 222 5.25 3.08 -0.12
N ASP A 223 5.14 1.79 -0.47
CA ASP A 223 5.39 0.69 0.46
C ASP A 223 6.81 0.77 1.06
N ASN A 224 6.93 0.41 2.34
CA ASN A 224 8.16 0.37 3.13
C ASN A 224 8.97 1.68 3.20
N CYS A 225 8.43 2.81 2.71
CA CYS A 225 9.21 4.03 2.45
C CYS A 225 10.08 4.50 3.62
N PHE A 226 9.57 4.44 4.85
CA PHE A 226 10.23 4.84 6.09
C PHE A 226 10.31 3.69 7.11
N LYS A 227 10.19 2.43 6.66
CA LYS A 227 10.30 1.25 7.54
C LYS A 227 11.60 1.28 8.35
N GLU A 228 11.54 0.90 9.62
CA GLU A 228 12.65 0.90 10.58
C GLU A 228 13.37 2.25 10.75
N CYS A 229 12.71 3.38 10.47
CA CYS A 229 13.24 4.71 10.83
C CYS A 229 13.06 4.99 12.33
N THR A 230 13.83 4.28 13.16
CA THR A 230 13.59 4.19 14.63
C THR A 230 13.68 5.51 15.41
N GLN A 231 14.37 6.54 14.89
CA GLN A 231 14.45 7.88 15.50
C GLN A 231 13.50 8.92 14.85
N LEU A 232 12.70 8.53 13.86
CA LEU A 232 11.77 9.43 13.20
C LEU A 232 10.70 9.84 14.21
N LYS A 233 10.64 11.13 14.53
CA LYS A 233 9.75 11.67 15.55
C LYS A 233 8.46 12.18 14.94
N ASP A 234 8.57 12.90 13.82
CA ASP A 234 7.42 13.52 13.19
C ASP A 234 7.59 13.62 11.67
N VAL A 235 6.46 13.56 10.98
CA VAL A 235 6.37 13.58 9.52
C VAL A 235 5.29 14.57 9.11
N VAL A 236 5.66 15.53 8.26
CA VAL A 236 4.73 16.51 7.69
C VAL A 236 4.34 16.07 6.28
N LEU A 237 3.07 15.71 6.11
CA LEU A 237 2.51 15.31 4.82
C LEU A 237 2.02 16.52 4.00
N PRO A 238 2.06 16.46 2.66
CA PRO A 238 1.44 17.48 1.82
C PRO A 238 -0.07 17.29 1.78
N SER A 239 -0.81 18.37 1.52
CA SER A 239 -2.27 18.33 1.42
C SER A 239 -2.79 17.43 0.30
N CYS A 240 -1.98 17.11 -0.71
CA CYS A 240 -2.37 16.29 -1.85
C CYS A 240 -2.23 14.78 -1.61
N ILE A 241 -1.72 14.36 -0.45
CA ILE A 241 -1.50 12.94 -0.17
C ILE A 241 -2.85 12.23 0.04
N THR A 242 -3.01 11.09 -0.61
CA THR A 242 -4.26 10.29 -0.48
C THR A 242 -4.00 8.88 0.02
N ARG A 243 -2.78 8.36 -0.08
CA ARG A 243 -2.45 7.01 0.39
C ARG A 243 -1.14 6.92 1.17
N ILE A 244 -1.13 6.01 2.14
CA ILE A 244 0.06 5.54 2.86
C ILE A 244 0.21 4.04 2.56
N GLY A 245 1.36 3.64 2.00
CA GLY A 245 1.64 2.28 1.56
C GLY A 245 1.85 1.27 2.69
N HIS A 246 1.94 -0.02 2.33
CA HIS A 246 2.14 -1.15 3.23
C HIS A 246 3.48 -1.01 3.96
N SER A 247 3.49 -1.29 5.26
CA SER A 247 4.68 -1.23 6.14
C SER A 247 5.47 0.08 6.07
N SER A 248 4.86 1.17 5.57
CA SER A 248 5.59 2.40 5.24
C SER A 248 6.25 3.08 6.43
N PHE A 249 5.73 2.91 7.64
CA PHE A 249 6.29 3.37 8.91
C PHE A 249 6.45 2.23 9.92
N GLU A 250 6.51 0.97 9.48
CA GLU A 250 6.71 -0.18 10.37
C GLU A 250 7.98 0.02 11.22
N ASN A 251 7.89 -0.26 12.52
CA ASN A 251 8.95 -0.12 13.52
C ASN A 251 9.57 1.29 13.61
N CYS A 252 8.79 2.35 13.34
CA CYS A 252 9.19 3.73 13.65
C CYS A 252 9.00 4.03 15.14
N LEU A 253 9.87 3.47 15.96
CA LEU A 253 9.72 3.42 17.43
C LEU A 253 9.55 4.79 18.12
N SER A 254 10.12 5.86 17.55
CA SER A 254 10.06 7.22 18.11
C SER A 254 8.96 8.11 17.50
N LEU A 255 8.17 7.59 16.55
CA LEU A 255 7.20 8.39 15.80
C LEU A 255 6.06 8.79 16.72
N THR A 256 5.96 10.08 17.05
CA THR A 256 4.95 10.61 17.97
C THR A 256 3.74 11.20 17.26
N GLU A 257 3.93 11.72 16.04
CA GLU A 257 2.87 12.40 15.31
C GLU A 257 3.09 12.36 13.79
N ILE A 258 1.98 12.42 13.06
CA ILE A 258 1.97 12.62 11.60
C ILE A 258 1.01 13.77 11.33
N ILE A 259 1.52 14.79 10.65
CA ILE A 259 0.82 16.05 10.44
C ILE A 259 0.19 16.03 9.04
N ASN A 260 -1.02 16.58 8.92
CA ASN A 260 -1.83 16.66 7.69
C ASN A 260 -2.37 15.31 7.17
N THR A 261 -2.93 14.51 8.07
CA THR A 261 -3.54 13.21 7.76
C THR A 261 -4.99 13.29 7.24
N SER A 262 -5.56 14.48 7.12
CA SER A 262 -7.00 14.66 6.83
C SER A 262 -7.43 14.16 5.45
N ASN A 263 -6.56 14.23 4.43
CA ASN A 263 -6.92 13.88 3.05
C ASN A 263 -6.60 12.43 2.68
N ILE A 264 -6.16 11.64 3.66
CA ILE A 264 -5.85 10.23 3.46
C ILE A 264 -7.14 9.45 3.24
N ILE A 265 -7.13 8.61 2.22
CA ILE A 265 -8.22 7.74 1.79
C ILE A 265 -7.87 6.28 2.09
N GLU A 266 -6.59 5.92 2.09
CA GLU A 266 -6.11 4.54 2.22
C GLU A 266 -4.81 4.44 3.06
N LEU A 267 -4.82 3.54 4.03
CA LEU A 267 -3.65 3.10 4.82
C LEU A 267 -3.34 1.63 4.51
N GLY A 268 -2.09 1.32 4.18
CA GLY A 268 -1.64 -0.04 3.84
C GLY A 268 -1.56 -0.99 5.05
N GLN A 269 -1.41 -2.29 4.76
CA GLN A 269 -1.16 -3.32 5.77
C GLN A 269 0.10 -2.97 6.57
N GLU A 270 0.07 -3.17 7.89
CA GLU A 270 1.21 -2.94 8.79
C GLU A 270 1.83 -1.53 8.70
N ALA A 271 1.12 -0.55 8.12
CA ALA A 271 1.70 0.75 7.77
C ALA A 271 2.35 1.46 8.98
N PHE A 272 1.84 1.29 10.19
CA PHE A 272 2.37 1.83 11.43
C PHE A 272 2.73 0.76 12.47
N LYS A 273 2.80 -0.52 12.08
CA LYS A 273 3.07 -1.61 13.03
C LYS A 273 4.34 -1.35 13.85
N GLY A 274 4.30 -1.52 15.17
CA GLY A 274 5.43 -1.27 16.06
C GLY A 274 5.73 0.22 16.34
N CYS A 275 4.83 1.15 16.00
CA CYS A 275 4.97 2.57 16.34
C CYS A 275 4.53 2.86 17.79
N HIS A 276 5.27 2.32 18.76
CA HIS A 276 4.98 2.44 20.19
C HIS A 276 4.86 3.90 20.70
N SER A 277 5.55 4.87 20.10
CA SER A 277 5.47 6.28 20.55
C SER A 277 4.27 7.04 19.98
N LEU A 278 3.53 6.45 19.05
CA LEU A 278 2.46 7.13 18.32
C LEU A 278 1.21 7.17 19.21
N LYS A 279 0.80 8.36 19.63
CA LYS A 279 -0.30 8.52 20.61
C LYS A 279 -1.64 8.85 19.98
N GLN A 280 -1.63 9.58 18.86
CA GLN A 280 -2.84 10.04 18.22
C GLN A 280 -2.67 10.23 16.71
N LEU A 281 -3.75 9.98 15.98
CA LEU A 281 -3.89 10.29 14.57
C LEU A 281 -5.29 10.83 14.29
N HIS A 282 -5.37 11.88 13.48
CA HIS A 282 -6.63 12.53 13.11
C HIS A 282 -6.91 12.34 11.63
N PHE A 283 -7.79 11.42 11.28
CA PHE A 283 -8.25 11.23 9.91
C PHE A 283 -9.56 11.97 9.68
N SER A 284 -9.87 12.29 8.43
CA SER A 284 -11.19 12.83 8.08
C SER A 284 -12.13 11.71 7.64
N SER A 285 -13.39 12.05 7.38
CA SER A 285 -14.39 11.13 6.85
C SER A 285 -14.07 10.56 5.46
N SER A 286 -13.01 11.03 4.80
CA SER A 286 -12.57 10.51 3.50
C SER A 286 -11.80 9.19 3.59
N LEU A 287 -11.35 8.79 4.78
CA LEU A 287 -10.61 7.53 4.98
C LEU A 287 -11.57 6.35 4.72
N ASN A 288 -11.26 5.54 3.71
CA ASN A 288 -12.11 4.44 3.28
C ASN A 288 -11.47 3.07 3.50
N TYR A 289 -10.14 3.01 3.63
CA TYR A 289 -9.41 1.76 3.76
C TYR A 289 -8.31 1.84 4.80
N ILE A 290 -8.27 0.83 5.68
CA ILE A 290 -7.19 0.59 6.65
C ILE A 290 -6.74 -0.86 6.48
N GLY A 291 -5.44 -1.06 6.24
CA GLY A 291 -4.87 -2.39 6.02
C GLY A 291 -4.80 -3.23 7.29
N VAL A 292 -4.68 -4.55 7.12
CA VAL A 292 -4.54 -5.51 8.23
C VAL A 292 -3.33 -5.13 9.10
N SER A 293 -3.46 -5.24 10.42
CA SER A 293 -2.36 -4.97 11.36
C SER A 293 -1.72 -3.59 11.21
N CYS A 294 -2.43 -2.62 10.61
CA CYS A 294 -1.91 -1.28 10.32
C CYS A 294 -1.30 -0.63 11.56
N PHE A 295 -1.89 -0.84 12.73
CA PHE A 295 -1.47 -0.27 14.01
C PHE A 295 -1.06 -1.33 15.05
N ASP A 296 -0.77 -2.57 14.64
CA ASP A 296 -0.31 -3.60 15.59
C ASP A 296 0.91 -3.09 16.38
N ASP A 297 1.01 -3.40 17.68
CA ASP A 297 2.11 -2.96 18.54
C ASP A 297 2.29 -1.41 18.59
N CYS A 298 1.20 -0.64 18.48
CA CYS A 298 1.16 0.80 18.75
C CYS A 298 0.53 1.08 20.12
N ASP A 299 1.04 2.09 20.85
CA ASP A 299 0.44 2.56 22.11
C ASP A 299 -0.53 3.75 21.88
N LEU A 300 -1.44 3.60 20.91
CA LEU A 300 -2.37 4.67 20.53
C LEU A 300 -3.39 4.93 21.64
N VAL A 301 -3.57 6.21 21.98
CA VAL A 301 -4.52 6.66 23.02
C VAL A 301 -5.85 7.09 22.39
N LYS A 302 -5.82 7.67 21.18
CA LYS A 302 -7.00 8.13 20.43
C LYS A 302 -6.78 8.10 18.91
N ILE A 303 -7.67 7.45 18.17
CA ILE A 303 -7.90 7.68 16.74
C ILE A 303 -9.29 8.30 16.60
N ASN A 304 -9.46 9.33 15.76
CA ASN A 304 -10.79 9.79 15.33
C ASN A 304 -11.09 9.17 13.96
N PRO A 305 -11.70 7.96 13.90
CA PRO A 305 -12.07 7.36 12.63
C PRO A 305 -13.24 8.13 11.97
N PRO A 306 -13.43 7.96 10.65
CA PRO A 306 -14.65 8.36 9.96
C PRO A 306 -15.91 7.82 10.65
N PRO A 307 -17.07 8.48 10.45
CA PRO A 307 -18.36 7.84 10.72
C PRO A 307 -18.45 6.53 9.92
N LEU A 308 -18.77 5.39 10.55
CA LEU A 308 -18.89 4.07 9.88
C LEU A 308 -19.81 4.06 8.66
N SER A 309 -20.74 5.02 8.57
CA SER A 309 -21.61 5.23 7.42
C SER A 309 -20.87 5.56 6.11
N SER A 310 -19.61 6.03 6.16
CA SER A 310 -18.81 6.36 4.97
C SER A 310 -17.86 5.25 4.52
N LEU A 311 -17.66 4.20 5.33
CA LEU A 311 -16.71 3.13 5.03
C LEU A 311 -17.25 2.21 3.93
N LYS A 312 -16.75 2.40 2.70
CA LYS A 312 -16.96 1.48 1.59
C LYS A 312 -15.81 0.49 1.54
N CYS A 313 -16.02 -0.69 2.12
CA CYS A 313 -15.22 -1.90 1.90
C CYS A 313 -13.79 -1.88 2.46
N ILE A 314 -13.55 -2.64 3.54
CA ILE A 314 -12.20 -2.91 4.05
C ILE A 314 -11.80 -4.32 3.56
N THR A 315 -11.02 -4.43 2.49
CA THR A 315 -10.55 -5.73 1.96
C THR A 315 -9.06 -5.76 1.65
N ASN A 316 -8.37 -6.71 2.27
CA ASN A 316 -6.97 -7.08 2.03
C ASN A 316 -6.67 -7.29 0.53
N LYS A 317 -5.69 -6.55 -0.02
CA LYS A 317 -5.24 -6.71 -1.41
C LYS A 317 -4.19 -7.84 -1.59
N GLN A 318 -3.75 -8.48 -0.51
CA GLN A 318 -2.66 -9.48 -0.53
C GLN A 318 -3.06 -10.92 -0.15
N SER A 319 -4.30 -11.23 0.23
CA SER A 319 -4.77 -12.64 0.26
C SER A 319 -5.45 -13.05 -1.05
N LEU A 320 -4.83 -12.69 -2.18
CA LEU A 320 -5.34 -12.96 -3.53
C LEU A 320 -4.80 -14.28 -4.10
N ASP A 321 -5.11 -15.39 -3.43
CA ASP A 321 -5.20 -16.67 -4.16
C ASP A 321 -6.55 -16.70 -4.88
N ASN A 322 -6.59 -16.11 -6.07
CA ASN A 322 -7.52 -16.40 -7.16
C ASN A 322 -9.01 -16.64 -6.84
N LYS A 323 -9.65 -15.79 -6.02
CA LYS A 323 -11.12 -15.59 -6.02
C LYS A 323 -11.42 -14.24 -5.35
N THR A 324 -12.02 -13.32 -6.09
CA THR A 324 -12.51 -12.03 -5.57
C THR A 324 -13.47 -12.27 -4.38
N PRO A 325 -13.22 -11.71 -3.17
CA PRO A 325 -14.21 -11.72 -2.11
C PRO A 325 -15.31 -10.70 -2.43
N SER A 326 -16.55 -11.11 -2.20
CA SER A 326 -17.76 -10.29 -2.34
C SER A 326 -17.80 -9.14 -1.31
N SER A 327 -18.46 -8.05 -1.69
CA SER A 327 -18.42 -6.68 -1.14
C SER A 327 -18.82 -6.39 0.34
N ASN A 328 -18.77 -7.34 1.29
CA ASN A 328 -19.57 -7.23 2.53
C ASN A 328 -18.85 -7.53 3.89
N HIS A 329 -17.53 -7.36 3.99
CA HIS A 329 -16.75 -7.64 5.21
C HIS A 329 -16.42 -6.37 6.03
N ILE A 330 -16.49 -6.45 7.38
CA ILE A 330 -15.89 -5.49 8.33
C ILE A 330 -14.56 -6.05 8.83
N VAL A 331 -13.45 -5.36 8.63
CA VAL A 331 -12.20 -5.62 9.36
C VAL A 331 -11.85 -4.33 10.09
N LEU A 332 -12.32 -4.17 11.33
CA LEU A 332 -11.79 -3.14 12.21
C LEU A 332 -10.53 -3.73 12.88
N THR A 333 -9.64 -2.98 13.49
CA THR A 333 -8.66 -3.56 14.44
C THR A 333 -8.47 -2.53 15.56
N SER A 334 -7.79 -2.93 16.63
CA SER A 334 -7.91 -2.48 18.02
C SER A 334 -8.06 -0.99 18.38
N ASP A 335 -7.86 -0.04 17.47
CA ASP A 335 -7.67 1.37 17.84
C ASP A 335 -8.82 2.31 17.41
N ASP A 336 -9.92 1.79 16.84
CA ASP A 336 -11.01 2.59 16.24
C ASP A 336 -12.33 2.68 17.04
N CYS A 337 -12.41 2.30 18.31
CA CYS A 337 -13.71 2.31 19.02
C CYS A 337 -13.63 2.81 20.47
N ILE A 338 -13.57 4.14 20.66
CA ILE A 338 -13.93 4.76 21.96
C ILE A 338 -15.34 5.38 21.95
N GLU A 339 -16.00 5.62 20.82
CA GLU A 339 -17.44 5.99 20.82
C GLU A 339 -18.17 5.41 19.59
N ILE A 340 -18.17 4.09 19.44
CA ILE A 340 -19.00 3.43 18.43
C ILE A 340 -19.88 2.37 19.11
N MET A 341 -20.88 2.88 19.80
CA MET A 341 -22.18 2.23 19.85
C MET A 341 -23.12 3.28 19.29
N GLU A 342 -23.53 3.19 18.03
CA GLU A 342 -24.98 3.10 17.92
C GLU A 342 -25.49 2.18 16.80
N GLU A 343 -24.77 1.88 15.71
CA GLU A 343 -25.27 0.89 14.73
C GLU A 343 -24.20 0.41 13.74
N ILE A 344 -23.96 -0.92 13.69
CA ILE A 344 -23.20 -1.56 12.61
C ILE A 344 -24.09 -1.53 11.34
N PRO A 345 -23.61 -1.04 10.18
CA PRO A 345 -24.43 -0.94 8.98
C PRO A 345 -25.06 -2.28 8.56
N LEU A 346 -26.36 -2.25 8.24
CA LEU A 346 -27.17 -3.42 7.84
C LEU A 346 -26.67 -4.14 6.57
N THR A 347 -25.74 -3.53 5.82
CA THR A 347 -25.18 -4.09 4.59
C THR A 347 -24.03 -5.07 4.83
N ILE A 348 -23.51 -5.18 6.06
CA ILE A 348 -22.37 -6.04 6.38
C ILE A 348 -22.85 -7.44 6.73
N ASN A 349 -22.20 -8.46 6.16
CA ASN A 349 -22.51 -9.86 6.45
C ASN A 349 -21.36 -10.67 7.07
N VAL A 350 -20.15 -10.13 7.15
CA VAL A 350 -19.00 -10.79 7.80
C VAL A 350 -18.26 -9.82 8.72
N ILE A 351 -17.96 -10.28 9.94
CA ILE A 351 -16.94 -9.72 10.82
C ILE A 351 -15.64 -10.43 10.49
N GLY A 352 -14.67 -9.69 9.99
CA GLY A 352 -13.44 -10.18 9.42
C GLY A 352 -12.36 -10.50 10.45
N ARG A 353 -11.29 -11.13 9.97
CA ARG A 353 -10.19 -11.61 10.82
C ARG A 353 -9.62 -10.48 11.69
N SER A 354 -9.52 -10.72 12.99
CA SER A 354 -9.02 -9.76 13.99
C SER A 354 -9.83 -8.45 14.11
N ALA A 355 -11.06 -8.38 13.57
CA ALA A 355 -11.89 -7.17 13.47
C ALA A 355 -11.97 -6.28 14.74
N PHE A 356 -11.92 -6.90 15.90
CA PHE A 356 -12.10 -6.30 17.20
C PHE A 356 -11.09 -6.86 18.20
N LYS A 357 -9.95 -7.39 17.73
CA LYS A 357 -8.89 -7.90 18.59
C LYS A 357 -8.48 -6.84 19.63
N TYR A 358 -8.43 -7.19 20.91
CA TYR A 358 -8.16 -6.31 22.05
C TYR A 358 -9.19 -5.19 22.32
N ILE A 359 -10.30 -5.10 21.57
CA ILE A 359 -11.27 -4.01 21.75
C ILE A 359 -12.12 -4.26 23.01
N MET A 360 -12.54 -3.16 23.64
CA MET A 360 -13.14 -3.16 24.97
C MET A 360 -14.59 -2.62 25.02
N PRO A 361 -15.56 -3.12 24.21
CA PRO A 361 -16.94 -2.76 24.45
C PRO A 361 -17.46 -3.58 25.65
N SER A 362 -18.11 -2.93 26.62
CA SER A 362 -18.73 -3.66 27.73
C SER A 362 -19.92 -4.52 27.25
N GLN A 363 -20.62 -4.05 26.21
CA GLN A 363 -21.73 -4.73 25.55
C GLN A 363 -21.66 -4.57 24.03
N LEU A 364 -22.07 -5.60 23.28
CA LEU A 364 -22.06 -5.58 21.81
C LEU A 364 -23.35 -6.19 21.24
N ILE A 365 -23.97 -5.51 20.26
CA ILE A 365 -25.13 -6.01 19.53
C ILE A 365 -24.74 -6.15 18.05
N LEU A 366 -24.76 -7.39 17.54
CA LEU A 366 -24.48 -7.66 16.13
C LEU A 366 -25.76 -7.55 15.30
N PRO A 367 -25.76 -6.84 14.15
CA PRO A 367 -26.94 -6.72 13.32
C PRO A 367 -27.26 -8.06 12.65
N ASN A 368 -28.56 -8.28 12.38
CA ASN A 368 -29.06 -9.55 11.82
C ASN A 368 -28.52 -9.90 10.41
N SER A 369 -27.80 -8.99 9.77
CA SER A 369 -27.13 -9.22 8.50
C SER A 369 -25.85 -10.05 8.64
N ILE A 370 -25.23 -10.10 9.84
CA ILE A 370 -23.99 -10.84 10.07
C ILE A 370 -24.24 -12.35 9.97
N THR A 371 -23.46 -13.00 9.11
CA THR A 371 -23.50 -14.45 8.84
C THR A 371 -22.21 -15.16 9.23
N ARG A 372 -21.09 -14.44 9.37
CA ARG A 372 -19.78 -15.01 9.72
C ARG A 372 -18.98 -14.09 10.63
N ILE A 373 -18.28 -14.70 11.58
CA ILE A 373 -17.25 -14.09 12.42
C ILE A 373 -15.95 -14.86 12.16
N GLU A 374 -14.98 -14.20 11.56
CA GLU A 374 -13.71 -14.79 11.14
C GLU A 374 -12.72 -14.91 12.30
N SER A 375 -11.60 -15.59 12.01
CA SER A 375 -10.61 -15.97 13.01
C SER A 375 -10.10 -14.76 13.81
N ASN A 376 -9.92 -14.92 15.12
CA ASN A 376 -9.43 -13.86 16.03
C ASN A 376 -10.27 -12.57 16.10
N ALA A 377 -11.47 -12.53 15.51
CA ALA A 377 -12.27 -11.30 15.41
C ALA A 377 -12.43 -10.52 16.72
N PHE A 378 -12.63 -11.16 17.86
CA PHE A 378 -12.76 -10.57 19.20
C PHE A 378 -11.71 -11.16 20.16
N TYR A 379 -10.53 -11.50 19.66
CA TYR A 379 -9.47 -12.09 20.47
C TYR A 379 -8.99 -11.13 21.58
N GLN A 380 -8.97 -11.60 22.83
CA GLN A 380 -8.59 -10.85 24.03
C GLN A 380 -9.40 -9.57 24.30
N CYS A 381 -10.71 -9.56 23.95
CA CYS A 381 -11.63 -8.52 24.37
C CYS A 381 -12.00 -8.65 25.86
N THR A 382 -11.05 -8.32 26.74
CA THR A 382 -11.16 -8.62 28.17
C THR A 382 -12.29 -7.87 28.88
N LEU A 383 -12.75 -6.71 28.39
CA LEU A 383 -13.88 -5.98 28.99
C LEU A 383 -15.26 -6.38 28.43
N LEU A 384 -15.35 -7.27 27.45
CA LEU A 384 -16.62 -7.71 26.87
C LEU A 384 -17.40 -8.56 27.86
N THR A 385 -18.49 -7.99 28.42
CA THR A 385 -19.32 -8.70 29.41
C THR A 385 -20.52 -9.41 28.80
N SER A 386 -21.05 -8.87 27.69
CA SER A 386 -22.24 -9.38 27.02
C SER A 386 -22.18 -9.12 25.51
N ILE A 387 -22.64 -10.10 24.74
CA ILE A 387 -22.79 -10.00 23.28
C ILE A 387 -24.14 -10.58 22.86
N ILE A 388 -24.84 -9.87 21.99
CA ILE A 388 -26.04 -10.34 21.30
C ILE A 388 -25.64 -10.67 19.85
N PHE A 389 -25.69 -11.96 19.51
CA PHE A 389 -25.36 -12.43 18.17
C PHE A 389 -26.50 -12.20 17.17
N SER A 390 -26.13 -12.03 15.91
CA SER A 390 -27.07 -11.98 14.77
C SER A 390 -27.87 -13.27 14.66
N THR A 391 -29.18 -13.16 14.40
CA THR A 391 -30.04 -14.32 14.15
C THR A 391 -29.71 -15.08 12.86
N SER A 392 -28.92 -14.48 11.96
CA SER A 392 -28.47 -15.10 10.70
C SER A 392 -27.06 -15.70 10.79
N LEU A 393 -26.43 -15.70 11.97
CA LEU A 393 -25.05 -16.13 12.14
C LEU A 393 -24.88 -17.62 11.86
N LYS A 394 -23.94 -17.96 10.96
CA LYS A 394 -23.66 -19.35 10.53
C LYS A 394 -22.30 -19.86 11.00
N VAL A 395 -21.30 -18.99 11.06
CA VAL A 395 -19.90 -19.39 11.27
C VAL A 395 -19.23 -18.50 12.31
N ILE A 396 -18.61 -19.12 13.30
CA ILE A 396 -17.60 -18.52 14.19
C ILE A 396 -16.30 -19.28 13.95
N GLU A 397 -15.26 -18.63 13.46
CA GLU A 397 -13.97 -19.27 13.16
C GLU A 397 -13.06 -19.36 14.40
N SER A 398 -11.89 -19.96 14.22
CA SER A 398 -10.95 -20.28 15.30
C SER A 398 -10.50 -19.04 16.08
N ARG A 399 -10.42 -19.17 17.40
CA ARG A 399 -9.99 -18.12 18.35
C ARG A 399 -10.80 -16.82 18.29
N ALA A 400 -11.98 -16.83 17.68
CA ALA A 400 -12.77 -15.62 17.47
C ALA A 400 -13.06 -14.84 18.76
N PHE A 401 -13.23 -15.47 19.90
CA PHE A 401 -13.47 -14.85 21.22
C PHE A 401 -12.49 -15.36 22.29
N MET A 402 -11.34 -15.90 21.88
CA MET A 402 -10.38 -16.45 22.83
C MET A 402 -9.85 -15.34 23.76
N GLY A 403 -9.94 -15.55 25.07
CA GLY A 403 -9.50 -14.60 26.10
C GLY A 403 -10.49 -13.47 26.42
N CYS A 404 -11.76 -13.57 26.00
CA CYS A 404 -12.84 -12.68 26.47
C CYS A 404 -13.20 -12.98 27.94
N SER A 405 -12.30 -12.62 28.85
CA SER A 405 -12.28 -13.15 30.23
C SER A 405 -13.50 -12.78 31.09
N HIS A 406 -14.16 -11.64 30.84
CA HIS A 406 -15.35 -11.19 31.58
C HIS A 406 -16.68 -11.51 30.88
N LEU A 407 -16.67 -12.26 29.77
CA LEU A 407 -17.90 -12.62 29.05
C LEU A 407 -18.73 -13.59 29.89
N LYS A 408 -19.96 -13.22 30.26
CA LYS A 408 -20.75 -13.96 31.27
C LYS A 408 -21.65 -15.05 30.70
N SER A 409 -22.23 -14.79 29.53
CA SER A 409 -23.21 -15.69 28.91
C SER A 409 -23.18 -15.59 27.38
N ILE A 410 -23.43 -16.71 26.70
CA ILE A 410 -23.52 -16.78 25.23
C ILE A 410 -24.84 -17.44 24.84
N SER A 411 -25.54 -16.84 23.88
CA SER A 411 -26.70 -17.45 23.22
C SER A 411 -26.47 -17.43 21.70
N LEU A 412 -26.25 -18.60 21.10
CA LEU A 412 -26.00 -18.76 19.68
C LEU A 412 -27.27 -19.23 18.95
N PRO A 413 -27.60 -18.62 17.79
CA PRO A 413 -28.86 -18.85 17.08
C PRO A 413 -28.94 -20.25 16.45
N ALA A 414 -30.15 -20.70 16.14
CA ALA A 414 -30.40 -21.96 15.43
C ALA A 414 -29.69 -22.08 14.07
N SER A 415 -29.32 -20.96 13.44
CA SER A 415 -28.61 -20.92 12.15
C SER A 415 -27.13 -21.29 12.23
N ILE A 416 -26.55 -21.44 13.44
CA ILE A 416 -25.12 -21.71 13.60
C ILE A 416 -24.75 -23.10 13.06
N GLN A 417 -23.71 -23.15 12.23
CA GLN A 417 -23.23 -24.35 11.54
C GLN A 417 -21.81 -24.74 11.95
N PHE A 418 -20.98 -23.77 12.35
CA PHE A 418 -19.58 -24.01 12.70
C PHE A 418 -19.11 -23.09 13.82
N ILE A 419 -18.43 -23.68 14.81
CA ILE A 419 -17.68 -23.00 15.87
C ILE A 419 -16.24 -23.52 15.80
N GLY A 420 -15.27 -22.65 15.53
CA GLY A 420 -13.89 -23.05 15.28
C GLY A 420 -13.10 -23.42 16.54
N ASP A 421 -11.87 -23.87 16.32
CA ASP A 421 -10.96 -24.27 17.40
C ASP A 421 -10.66 -23.11 18.34
N GLU A 422 -10.66 -23.37 19.64
CA GLU A 422 -10.38 -22.37 20.70
C GLU A 422 -11.30 -21.14 20.63
N ALA A 423 -12.46 -21.20 19.96
CA ALA A 423 -13.29 -20.03 19.68
C ALA A 423 -13.62 -19.19 20.92
N PHE A 424 -13.90 -19.82 22.07
CA PHE A 424 -14.18 -19.18 23.36
C PHE A 424 -13.23 -19.66 24.47
N ASN A 425 -12.03 -20.12 24.10
CA ASN A 425 -11.00 -20.53 25.08
C ASN A 425 -10.68 -19.36 26.04
N ASN A 426 -10.42 -19.65 27.31
CA ASN A 426 -10.08 -18.66 28.35
C ASN A 426 -11.16 -17.58 28.62
N CYS A 427 -12.45 -17.88 28.39
CA CYS A 427 -13.55 -17.04 28.88
C CYS A 427 -13.86 -17.39 30.35
N TYR A 428 -13.02 -16.92 31.27
CA TYR A 428 -13.01 -17.39 32.67
C TYR A 428 -14.32 -17.16 33.43
N GLU A 429 -15.02 -16.04 33.20
CA GLU A 429 -16.29 -15.71 33.86
C GLU A 429 -17.53 -16.25 33.15
N LEU A 430 -17.35 -17.09 32.13
CA LEU A 430 -18.47 -17.59 31.34
C LEU A 430 -19.27 -18.64 32.13
N THR A 431 -20.48 -18.28 32.54
CA THR A 431 -21.36 -19.11 33.39
C THR A 431 -22.39 -19.93 32.63
N SER A 432 -22.81 -19.46 31.45
CA SER A 432 -23.86 -20.09 30.66
C SER A 432 -23.61 -20.04 29.15
N ILE A 433 -23.86 -21.16 28.50
CA ILE A 433 -23.84 -21.31 27.04
C ILE A 433 -25.16 -21.94 26.60
N VAL A 434 -25.81 -21.29 25.64
CA VAL A 434 -26.96 -21.83 24.91
C VAL A 434 -26.62 -21.85 23.42
N VAL A 435 -26.74 -23.02 22.80
CA VAL A 435 -26.56 -23.21 21.37
C VAL A 435 -27.84 -23.84 20.83
N GLU A 436 -28.61 -23.10 20.03
CA GLU A 436 -29.90 -23.59 19.51
C GLU A 436 -29.74 -24.45 18.23
N GLY A 437 -28.62 -24.32 17.51
CA GLY A 437 -28.33 -25.05 16.28
C GLY A 437 -27.45 -26.28 16.50
N PHE A 438 -27.19 -27.06 15.44
CA PHE A 438 -26.33 -28.25 15.46
C PHE A 438 -24.98 -28.00 14.78
N PRO A 439 -24.08 -27.16 15.34
CA PRO A 439 -22.83 -26.83 14.69
C PRO A 439 -21.80 -27.96 14.80
N CYS A 440 -20.88 -28.00 13.84
CA CYS A 440 -19.57 -28.62 14.07
C CYS A 440 -18.77 -27.72 15.03
N ILE A 441 -18.37 -28.28 16.18
CA ILE A 441 -17.59 -27.56 17.20
C ILE A 441 -16.11 -27.88 17.00
N GLY A 442 -15.21 -26.94 17.26
CA GLY A 442 -13.78 -27.11 17.13
C GLY A 442 -13.13 -27.67 18.39
N TYR A 443 -11.87 -28.07 18.27
CA TYR A 443 -11.05 -28.49 19.40
C TYR A 443 -10.90 -27.33 20.40
N HIS A 444 -11.00 -27.60 21.70
CA HIS A 444 -10.84 -26.62 22.78
C HIS A 444 -11.76 -25.40 22.72
N ALA A 445 -12.88 -25.47 21.97
CA ALA A 445 -13.75 -24.33 21.70
C ALA A 445 -14.22 -23.61 22.98
N PHE A 446 -14.44 -24.31 24.09
CA PHE A 446 -14.85 -23.74 25.37
C PHE A 446 -13.89 -24.09 26.52
N SER A 447 -12.62 -24.35 26.20
CA SER A 447 -11.63 -24.74 27.20
C SER A 447 -11.31 -23.59 28.17
N HIS A 448 -11.00 -23.94 29.41
CA HIS A 448 -10.70 -23.00 30.50
C HIS A 448 -11.83 -21.98 30.83
N CYS A 449 -13.10 -22.29 30.52
CA CYS A 449 -14.25 -21.53 31.03
C CYS A 449 -14.63 -22.03 32.44
N ASN A 450 -13.86 -21.63 33.44
CA ASN A 450 -13.86 -22.26 34.78
C ASN A 450 -15.19 -22.09 35.55
N GLU A 451 -15.94 -21.02 35.29
CA GLU A 451 -17.21 -20.71 35.95
C GLU A 451 -18.45 -21.30 35.24
N LEU A 452 -18.25 -22.11 34.20
CA LEU A 452 -19.34 -22.64 33.37
C LEU A 452 -20.20 -23.65 34.13
N GLN A 453 -21.47 -23.32 34.33
CA GLN A 453 -22.43 -24.13 35.09
C GLN A 453 -23.61 -24.60 34.24
N ASN A 454 -24.08 -23.75 33.32
CA ASN A 454 -25.30 -23.99 32.54
C ASN A 454 -24.96 -24.17 31.06
N ILE A 455 -24.95 -25.42 30.59
CA ILE A 455 -24.58 -25.77 29.22
C ILE A 455 -25.81 -26.38 28.54
N ILE A 456 -26.35 -25.69 27.55
CA ILE A 456 -27.42 -26.18 26.69
C ILE A 456 -26.86 -26.25 25.27
N ILE A 457 -26.45 -27.44 24.85
CA ILE A 457 -25.95 -27.70 23.49
C ILE A 457 -26.61 -29.01 23.01
N PRO A 458 -27.15 -29.04 21.78
CA PRO A 458 -27.77 -30.25 21.25
C PRO A 458 -26.74 -31.36 21.04
N PRO A 459 -27.18 -32.62 20.91
CA PRO A 459 -26.29 -33.75 20.70
C PRO A 459 -25.48 -33.58 19.41
N PHE A 460 -24.16 -33.57 19.53
CA PHE A 460 -23.22 -33.47 18.42
C PHE A 460 -22.66 -34.85 18.03
N SER A 461 -22.58 -35.11 16.73
CA SER A 461 -21.99 -36.34 16.18
C SER A 461 -20.47 -36.21 16.09
N ASN A 462 -19.74 -37.12 16.75
CA ASN A 462 -18.31 -37.42 16.55
C ASN A 462 -17.22 -36.59 17.25
N GLN A 463 -17.46 -35.94 18.39
CA GLN A 463 -16.37 -35.31 19.15
C GLN A 463 -16.38 -35.68 20.63
N ASN A 464 -15.18 -35.95 21.16
CA ASN A 464 -14.96 -36.22 22.57
C ASN A 464 -15.27 -34.95 23.36
N THR A 465 -16.28 -34.99 24.23
CA THR A 465 -16.70 -33.86 25.07
C THR A 465 -15.55 -33.27 25.89
N ASN A 466 -14.56 -34.10 26.25
CA ASN A 466 -13.37 -33.68 26.99
C ASN A 466 -12.47 -32.71 26.19
N ASP A 467 -12.49 -32.80 24.87
CA ASP A 467 -11.68 -31.94 24.00
C ASP A 467 -12.35 -30.58 23.76
N ILE A 468 -13.69 -30.50 23.85
CA ILE A 468 -14.43 -29.24 23.72
C ILE A 468 -14.33 -28.41 25.01
N PHE A 469 -14.47 -29.07 26.16
CA PHE A 469 -14.56 -28.46 27.49
C PHE A 469 -13.31 -28.68 28.35
N PHE A 470 -12.15 -28.78 27.73
CA PHE A 470 -10.90 -29.06 28.43
C PHE A 470 -10.64 -28.06 29.57
N GLY A 471 -10.25 -28.57 30.74
CA GLY A 471 -9.97 -27.76 31.92
C GLY A 471 -11.21 -27.30 32.71
N ILE A 472 -12.43 -27.69 32.31
CA ILE A 472 -13.66 -27.38 33.04
C ILE A 472 -14.01 -28.50 34.02
N LYS A 473 -14.35 -28.16 35.26
CA LYS A 473 -14.95 -29.09 36.23
C LYS A 473 -16.45 -29.19 35.95
N ILE A 474 -16.83 -29.97 34.93
CA ILE A 474 -18.25 -30.18 34.62
C ILE A 474 -18.90 -30.84 35.86
N PRO A 475 -19.94 -30.23 36.46
CA PRO A 475 -20.63 -30.85 37.60
C PRO A 475 -21.17 -32.22 37.17
N SER A 476 -21.06 -33.21 38.06
CA SER A 476 -21.32 -34.64 37.83
C SER A 476 -22.77 -35.02 37.50
N LYS A 477 -23.60 -34.06 37.11
CA LYS A 477 -24.88 -34.26 36.42
C LYS A 477 -24.89 -33.33 35.21
N PRO A 478 -25.10 -33.83 33.98
CA PRO A 478 -25.27 -32.96 32.85
C PRO A 478 -26.53 -32.13 33.11
N CYS A 479 -26.37 -30.82 33.28
CA CYS A 479 -27.46 -29.88 33.03
C CYS A 479 -27.87 -30.12 31.57
N CYS A 480 -28.93 -30.91 31.40
CA CYS A 480 -29.69 -31.13 30.17
C CYS A 480 -28.91 -30.98 28.86
N ILE A 481 -28.16 -32.03 28.50
CA ILE A 481 -28.03 -32.39 27.08
C ILE A 481 -29.44 -32.84 26.67
N VAL A 482 -30.24 -31.95 26.09
CA VAL A 482 -31.57 -32.26 25.53
C VAL A 482 -31.41 -32.70 24.09
#